data_AF-A3JS19-F1
#
_entry.id   AF-A3JS19-F1
#
_cell.length_a   1.000
_cell.length_b   1.000
_cell.length_c   1.000
_cell.angle_alpha   90.00
_cell.angle_beta   90.00
_cell.angle_gamma   90.00
#
_symmetry.space_group_name_H-M   'P 1'
#
loop_
_entity.id
_entity.type
_entity.pdbx_description
1 polymer ?
#
loop_
_entity_poly.entity_id
_entity_poly.type
_entity_poly.pdbx_seq_one_letter_code
_entity_poly.pdbx_strand_id
1 'polypeptide(L)' 'MSQCGPIPDIDDFEERAAIAQYDGGLSRRQAEDLAAQRQGFSDAEAYWQWLAEYVLKRR' A
#
# COMPACT_ATOMS: atom_id res chain seq x y z
N MET A 1 -1.75 13.46 12.67
CA MET A 1 -2.56 13.51 11.44
C MET A 1 -3.68 12.50 11.61
N SER A 2 -4.93 12.96 11.61
CA SER A 2 -6.10 12.12 11.88
C SER A 2 -6.27 11.08 10.76
N GLN A 3 -5.92 9.81 11.02
CA GLN A 3 -6.21 8.70 10.12
C GLN A 3 -7.68 8.28 10.29
N CYS A 4 -8.58 9.08 9.74
CA CYS A 4 -9.96 8.68 9.43
C CYS A 4 -10.12 8.78 7.91
N GLY A 5 -9.27 8.05 7.18
CA GLY A 5 -9.41 7.79 5.76
C GLY A 5 -10.10 6.44 5.54
N PRO A 6 -10.69 6.19 4.36
CA PRO A 6 -11.22 4.87 4.02
C PRO A 6 -10.13 3.79 4.13
N ILE A 7 -10.57 2.54 4.32
CA ILE A 7 -9.70 1.36 4.29
C ILE A 7 -8.91 1.41 2.96
N PRO A 8 -7.58 1.20 2.98
CA PRO A 8 -6.80 1.11 1.76
C PRO A 8 -7.33 0.01 0.84
N ASP A 9 -7.23 0.29 -0.46
CA ASP A 9 -7.65 -0.62 -1.51
C ASP A 9 -6.52 -1.61 -1.80
N ILE A 10 -6.71 -2.88 -1.46
CA ILE A 10 -5.68 -3.92 -1.66
C ILE A 10 -5.54 -4.26 -3.14
N ASP A 11 -6.65 -4.27 -3.89
CA ASP A 11 -6.62 -4.63 -5.31
C ASP A 11 -5.89 -3.55 -6.12
N ASP A 12 -6.15 -2.25 -5.88
CA ASP A 12 -5.38 -1.17 -6.52
C ASP A 12 -3.92 -1.18 -6.08
N PHE A 13 -3.61 -1.49 -4.81
CA PHE A 13 -2.23 -1.61 -4.36
C PHE A 13 -1.47 -2.70 -5.16
N GLU A 14 -2.05 -3.89 -5.26
CA GLU A 14 -1.44 -5.02 -5.96
C GLU A 14 -1.33 -4.78 -7.46
N GLU A 15 -2.37 -4.22 -8.09
CA GLU A 15 -2.36 -3.88 -9.52
C GLU A 15 -1.27 -2.84 -9.82
N ARG A 16 -1.17 -1.78 -9.01
CA ARG A 16 -0.16 -0.73 -9.21
C ARG A 16 1.25 -1.22 -8.96
N ALA A 17 1.46 -2.05 -7.94
CA ALA A 17 2.75 -2.68 -7.69
C ALA A 17 3.14 -3.59 -8.87
N ALA A 18 2.20 -4.38 -9.40
CA ALA A 18 2.46 -5.23 -10.56
C ALA A 18 2.84 -4.42 -11.80
N ILE A 19 2.06 -3.38 -12.15
CA ILE A 19 2.36 -2.51 -13.31
C ILE A 19 3.73 -1.84 -13.12
N ALA A 20 3.99 -1.28 -11.93
CA ALA A 20 5.25 -0.58 -11.65
C ALA A 20 6.46 -1.52 -11.72
N GLN A 21 6.31 -2.78 -11.31
CA GLN A 21 7.37 -3.78 -11.39
C GLN A 21 7.61 -4.26 -12.82
N TYR A 22 6.56 -4.69 -13.52
CA TYR A 22 6.71 -5.38 -14.82
C TYR A 22 6.77 -4.42 -16.00
N ASP A 23 5.97 -3.36 -15.99
CA ASP A 23 5.92 -2.37 -17.06
C ASP A 23 6.86 -1.19 -16.77
N GLY A 24 6.99 -0.82 -15.49
CA GLY A 24 7.85 0.28 -15.04
C GLY A 24 9.31 -0.11 -14.79
N GLY A 25 9.64 -1.40 -14.75
CA GLY A 25 11.00 -1.91 -14.51
C GLY A 25 11.53 -1.62 -13.10
N LEU A 26 10.66 -1.27 -12.15
CA LEU A 26 11.05 -1.08 -10.76
C LEU A 26 11.31 -2.43 -10.08
N SER A 27 12.18 -2.42 -9.08
CA SER A 27 12.23 -3.56 -8.16
C SER A 27 10.90 -3.68 -7.43
N ARG A 28 10.53 -4.91 -7.04
CA ARG A 28 9.30 -5.19 -6.28
C ARG A 28 9.10 -4.20 -5.12
N ARG A 29 10.14 -3.97 -4.33
CA ARG A 29 10.10 -3.04 -3.19
C ARG A 29 9.75 -1.61 -3.61
N GLN A 30 10.41 -1.08 -4.65
CA GLN A 30 10.13 0.26 -5.15
C GLN A 30 8.71 0.37 -5.74
N ALA A 31 8.23 -0.70 -6.38
CA ALA A 31 6.89 -0.75 -6.94
C ALA A 31 5.81 -0.76 -5.84
N GLU A 32 6.00 -1.55 -4.78
CA GLU A 32 5.15 -1.58 -3.59
C GLU A 32 5.17 -0.22 -2.86
N ASP A 33 6.34 0.39 -2.69
CA ASP A 33 6.46 1.73 -2.09
C ASP A 33 5.71 2.80 -2.91
N LEU A 34 5.81 2.74 -4.24
CA LEU A 34 5.09 3.63 -5.15
C LEU A 34 3.57 3.42 -5.08
N ALA A 35 3.12 2.17 -4.98
CA ALA A 35 1.70 1.83 -4.82
C ALA A 35 1.16 2.34 -3.47
N ALA A 36 1.92 2.18 -2.38
CA ALA A 36 1.55 2.69 -1.06
C ALA A 36 1.43 4.22 -1.04
N GLN A 37 2.38 4.93 -1.67
CA GLN A 37 2.38 6.39 -1.77
C GLN A 37 1.14 6.93 -2.50
N ARG A 38 0.62 6.21 -3.49
CA ARG A 38 -0.63 6.59 -4.18
C ARG A 38 -1.85 6.56 -3.26
N GLN A 39 -1.83 5.74 -2.23
CA GLN A 39 -2.89 5.66 -1.23
C GLN A 39 -2.63 6.54 0.01
N GLY A 40 -1.57 7.36 -0.03
CA GLY A 40 -1.24 8.32 1.02
C GLY A 40 -0.35 7.78 2.15
N PHE A 41 0.26 6.61 1.98
CA PHE A 41 1.26 6.07 2.91
C PHE A 41 2.66 6.55 2.55
N SER A 42 3.61 6.46 3.48
CA SER A 42 5.02 6.79 3.20
C SER A 42 5.67 5.75 2.28
N ASP A 43 5.34 4.48 2.51
CA ASP A 43 5.96 3.30 1.91
C ASP A 43 5.08 2.07 2.15
N ALA A 44 5.50 0.94 1.58
CA ALA A 44 4.78 -0.33 1.72
C ALA A 44 4.73 -0.83 3.16
N GLU A 45 5.74 -0.54 3.99
CA GLU A 45 5.77 -0.98 5.39
C GLU A 45 4.67 -0.29 6.21
N ALA A 46 4.49 1.02 6.04
CA ALA A 46 3.42 1.79 6.66
C ALA A 46 2.02 1.30 6.23
N TYR A 47 1.87 0.94 4.95
CA TYR A 47 0.65 0.34 4.41
C TYR A 47 0.31 -0.98 5.11
N TRP A 48 1.27 -1.91 5.18
CA TRP A 48 1.07 -3.22 5.81
C TRP A 48 0.88 -3.12 7.32
N GLN A 49 1.58 -2.21 8.00
CA GLN A 49 1.40 -1.97 9.42
C GLN A 49 -0.02 -1.49 9.72
N TRP A 50 -0.54 -0.54 8.93
CA TRP A 50 -1.91 -0.07 9.08
C TRP A 50 -2.93 -1.21 8.90
N LEU A 51 -2.75 -2.05 7.87
CA LEU A 51 -3.63 -3.20 7.62
C LEU A 51 -3.59 -4.22 8.76
N ALA A 52 -2.41 -4.51 9.29
CA ALA A 52 -2.26 -5.41 10.43
C ALA A 52 -3.01 -4.88 11.65
N GLU A 53 -2.85 -3.59 11.99
CA GLU A 53 -3.59 -2.96 13.07
C GLU A 53 -5.10 -2.99 12.85
N TYR A 54 -5.52 -2.73 11.60
CA TYR A 54 -6.92 -2.72 11.22
C TYR A 54 -7.59 -4.07 11.43
N VAL A 55 -6.96 -5.16 10.97
CA VAL A 55 -7.46 -6.53 11.15
C VAL A 55 -7.50 -6.91 12.62
N LEU A 56 -6.50 -6.51 13.41
CA LEU A 56 -6.48 -6.77 14.85
C LEU A 56 -7.59 -6.03 15.61
N LYS A 57 -7.91 -4.79 15.22
CA LYS A 57 -8.97 -3.97 15.84
C LYS A 57 -10.39 -4.40 15.42
N ARG A 58 -10.53 -5.17 14.35
CA ARG A 58 -11.82 -5.70 13.85
C ARG A 58 -12.22 -7.04 14.47
N ARG A 59 -11.40 -7.61 15.36
CA ARG A 59 -11.74 -8.77 16.19
C ARG A 59 -12.64 -8.38 17.36
#